data_AF-A0A3D1ZMF9-F1
#
_entry.id   AF-A0A3D1ZMF9-F1
#
_cell.length_a   1.000
_cell.length_b   1.000
_cell.length_c   1.000
_cell.angle_alpha   90.00
_cell.angle_beta   90.00
_cell.angle_gamma   90.00
#
_symmetry.space_group_name_H-M   'P 1'
#
loop_
_entity.id
_entity.type
_entity.pdbx_description
1 polymer ?
#
loop_
_entity_poly.entity_id
_entity_poly.type
_entity_poly.pdbx_seq_one_letter_code
_entity_poly.pdbx_strand_id
1 'polypeptide(L)' 'GGLSHAVRKMEASTGIISTVAGDLGDEGHTGEGGPATNATLRNPSGLAADASGNIFIADRQSNAIRTVLLR' A
#
# COMPACT_ATOMS: atom_id res chain seq x y z
N GLY A 1 19.73 -3.57 5.57
CA GLY A 1 19.22 -3.36 4.21
C GLY A 1 17.71 -3.30 4.32
N GLY A 2 17.13 -2.11 4.12
CA GLY A 2 15.74 -1.82 4.42
C GLY A 2 14.79 -2.75 3.67
N LEU A 3 13.84 -3.33 4.40
CA LEU A 3 12.73 -4.05 3.80
C LEU A 3 11.81 -3.01 3.15
N SER A 4 11.76 -2.97 1.83
CA SER A 4 10.76 -2.20 1.10
C SER A 4 9.43 -2.93 1.17
N HIS A 5 8.40 -2.28 1.70
CA HIS A 5 7.06 -2.85 1.82
C HIS A 5 6.13 -2.20 0.80
N ALA A 6 5.61 -3.02 -0.12
CA ALA A 6 4.70 -2.55 -1.17
C ALA A 6 3.44 -3.43 -1.21
N VAL A 7 2.32 -2.79 -1.53
CA VAL A 7 1.08 -3.47 -1.93
C VAL A 7 1.02 -3.46 -3.45
N ARG A 8 0.80 -4.66 -4.01
CA ARG A 8 0.78 -4.90 -5.45
C ARG A 8 -0.61 -5.39 -5.87
N LYS A 9 -1.09 -4.91 -7.02
CA LYS A 9 -2.31 -5.39 -7.67
C LYS A 9 -1.92 -6.17 -8.92
N MET A 10 -2.56 -7.31 -9.15
CA MET A 10 -2.42 -8.08 -10.39
C MET A 10 -3.71 -7.95 -11.20
N GLU A 11 -3.58 -7.60 -12.47
CA GLU A 11 -4.68 -7.69 -13.42
C GLU A 11 -4.85 -9.16 -13.84
N ALA A 12 -6.00 -9.76 -13.55
CA ALA A 12 -6.21 -11.20 -13.76
C ALA A 12 -6.20 -11.60 -15.25
N SER A 13 -6.64 -10.73 -16.15
CA SER A 13 -6.71 -10.96 -17.60
C SER A 13 -5.34 -10.99 -18.27
N THR A 14 -4.40 -10.16 -17.80
CA THR A 14 -3.10 -9.96 -18.44
C THR A 14 -1.93 -10.51 -17.61
N GLY A 15 -2.15 -10.76 -16.32
CA GLY A 15 -1.10 -11.10 -15.35
C GLY A 15 -0.19 -9.92 -15.00
N ILE A 16 -0.49 -8.70 -15.45
CA ILE A 16 0.35 -7.53 -15.18
C ILE A 16 0.24 -7.15 -13.70
N ILE A 17 1.40 -7.00 -13.06
CA ILE A 17 1.50 -6.57 -11.66
C ILE A 17 1.91 -5.09 -11.60
N SER A 18 1.12 -4.29 -10.88
CA SER A 18 1.41 -2.87 -10.62
C SER A 18 1.49 -2.58 -9.11
N THR A 19 2.21 -1.52 -8.74
CA THR A 19 2.26 -1.03 -7.36
C THR A 19 1.10 -0.10 -7.10
N VAL A 20 0.37 -0.35 -6.01
CA VAL A 20 -0.76 0.49 -5.58
C VAL A 20 -0.46 1.28 -4.31
N ALA A 21 0.48 0.81 -3.48
CA ALA A 21 0.98 1.55 -2.32
C ALA A 21 2.39 1.09 -1.93
N GLY A 22 3.14 1.96 -1.25
CA GLY A 22 4.52 1.68 -0.82
C GLY A 22 5.55 2.42 -1.68
N ASP A 23 6.43 3.18 -1.03
CA ASP A 23 7.64 3.75 -1.63
C ASP A 23 8.84 2.80 -1.48
N LEU A 24 9.74 2.84 -2.46
CA LEU A 24 10.99 2.07 -2.49
C LEU A 24 12.18 2.86 -1.91
N GLY A 25 12.02 4.16 -1.63
CA GLY A 25 13.11 5.10 -1.33
C GLY A 25 13.34 5.41 0.15
N ASP A 26 12.29 5.67 0.93
CA ASP A 26 12.44 6.31 2.26
C ASP A 26 11.81 5.54 3.44
N GLU A 27 12.49 5.55 4.60
CA GLU A 27 11.96 5.09 5.89
C GLU A 27 11.11 6.18 6.56
N GLY A 28 9.91 5.85 7.07
CA GLY A 28 9.06 6.83 7.78
C GLY A 28 7.56 6.53 7.74
N HIS A 29 6.75 7.47 8.25
CA HIS A 29 5.29 7.53 8.06
C HIS A 29 4.99 8.74 7.17
N THR A 30 4.94 8.50 5.86
CA THR A 30 4.81 9.53 4.82
C THR A 30 3.58 9.26 3.94
N GLY A 31 3.27 10.21 3.05
CA GLY A 31 2.30 10.01 1.97
C GLY A 31 0.82 10.21 2.33
N GLU A 32 0.49 10.63 3.55
CA GLU A 32 -0.89 10.98 3.90
C GLU A 32 -1.41 12.14 3.05
N GLY A 33 -2.62 11.97 2.50
CA GLY A 33 -3.22 12.93 1.57
C GLY A 33 -2.59 12.98 0.18
N GLY A 34 -1.49 12.27 -0.06
CA GLY A 34 -0.79 12.19 -1.34
C GLY A 34 -1.04 10.87 -2.09
N PRO A 35 -0.30 10.63 -3.20
CA PRO A 35 -0.35 9.36 -3.91
C PRO A 35 0.10 8.20 -3.00
N ALA A 36 -0.68 7.12 -2.95
CA ALA A 36 -0.38 5.96 -2.12
C ALA A 36 0.96 5.28 -2.45
N THR A 37 1.43 5.40 -3.70
CA THR A 37 2.76 4.93 -4.15
C THR A 37 3.93 5.66 -3.51
N ASN A 38 3.69 6.82 -2.91
CA ASN A 38 4.72 7.60 -2.20
C ASN A 38 4.61 7.43 -0.67
N ALA A 39 3.69 6.58 -0.19
CA ALA A 39 3.56 6.31 1.23
C ALA A 39 4.53 5.21 1.64
N THR A 40 5.35 5.46 2.67
CA THR A 40 6.14 4.40 3.28
C THR A 40 5.25 3.50 4.14
N LEU A 41 5.30 2.19 3.92
CA LEU A 41 4.63 1.16 4.72
C LEU A 41 5.63 0.47 5.65
N ARG A 42 5.19 0.06 6.84
CA ARG A 42 6.02 -0.57 7.88
C ARG A 42 5.40 -1.89 8.35
N ASN A 43 5.88 -2.98 7.77
CA ASN A 43 5.42 -4.35 8.04
C ASN A 43 3.89 -4.53 7.90
N PRO A 44 3.32 -4.27 6.71
CA PRO A 44 1.90 -4.47 6.47
C PRO A 44 1.54 -5.95 6.67
N SER A 45 0.57 -6.24 7.53
CA SER A 45 0.26 -7.62 7.93
C SER A 45 -1.09 -8.14 7.42
N GLY A 46 -1.90 -7.29 6.80
CA GLY A 46 -3.21 -7.67 6.29
C GLY A 46 -3.77 -6.66 5.30
N LEU A 47 -4.65 -7.14 4.44
CA LEU A 47 -5.36 -6.37 3.41
C LEU A 47 -6.84 -6.72 3.43
N ALA A 48 -7.69 -5.72 3.23
CA ALA A 48 -9.12 -5.89 2.94
C ALA A 48 -9.51 -4.93 1.81
N ALA A 49 -10.57 -5.26 1.08
CA ALA A 49 -11.13 -4.40 0.03
C ALA A 49 -12.63 -4.21 0.23
N ASP A 50 -13.15 -3.03 -0.09
CA ASP A 50 -14.59 -2.79 -0.18
C ASP A 50 -15.13 -3.01 -1.60
N ALA A 51 -16.45 -2.90 -1.76
CA ALA A 51 -17.13 -3.08 -3.05
C ALA A 51 -16.78 -1.99 -4.09
N SER A 52 -16.26 -0.85 -3.64
CA SER A 52 -15.77 0.23 -4.50
C SER A 52 -14.32 0.01 -4.93
N GLY A 53 -13.65 -1.02 -4.40
CA GLY A 53 -12.26 -1.33 -4.70
C GLY A 53 -11.25 -0.57 -3.83
N ASN A 54 -11.67 0.15 -2.80
CA ASN A 54 -10.73 0.76 -1.86
C ASN A 54 -10.00 -0.32 -1.07
N ILE A 55 -8.69 -0.16 -0.86
CA ILE A 55 -7.86 -1.12 -0.15
C ILE A 55 -7.54 -0.57 1.24
N PHE A 56 -7.78 -1.38 2.27
CA PHE A 56 -7.41 -1.11 3.65
C PHE A 56 -6.19 -1.95 4.01
N ILE A 57 -5.15 -1.29 4.53
CA ILE A 57 -3.85 -1.88 4.83
C ILE A 57 -3.63 -1.80 6.34
N ALA A 58 -3.40 -2.95 6.98
CA ALA A 58 -2.98 -3.00 8.38
C ALA A 58 -1.47 -2.75 8.47
N ASP A 59 -1.08 -1.49 8.69
CA ASP A 59 0.32 -1.03 8.74
C ASP A 59 0.90 -1.20 10.15
N ARG A 60 1.28 -2.44 10.49
CA ARG A 60 1.47 -2.92 11.87
C ARG A 60 2.49 -2.10 12.66
N GLN A 61 3.64 -1.77 12.10
CA GLN A 61 4.67 -1.02 12.84
C GLN A 61 4.39 0.48 12.89
N SER A 62 3.48 0.99 12.07
CA SER A 62 3.00 2.37 12.14
C SER A 62 1.81 2.52 13.10
N ASN A 63 1.28 1.41 13.65
CA ASN A 63 0.05 1.40 14.47
C ASN A 63 -1.15 2.07 13.78
N ALA A 64 -1.25 1.93 12.45
CA ALA A 64 -2.25 2.60 11.64
C ALA A 64 -2.98 1.65 10.70
N ILE A 65 -4.24 1.95 10.40
CA ILE A 65 -4.93 1.44 9.22
C ILE A 65 -4.81 2.52 8.15
N ARG A 66 -4.26 2.17 6.99
CA ARG A 66 -4.15 3.08 5.85
C ARG A 66 -5.13 2.70 4.77
N THR A 67 -5.72 3.70 4.12
CA THR A 67 -6.67 3.49 3.03
C THR A 67 -6.09 3.98 1.71
N VAL A 68 -6.18 3.14 0.69
CA VAL A 68 -5.85 3.47 -0.69
C VAL A 68 -7.15 3.56 -1.48
N LEU A 69 -7.47 4.76 -1.95
CA LEU A 69 -8.61 4.99 -2.82
C LEU A 69 -8.21 4.63 -4.25
N LEU A 70 -8.66 3.47 -4.72
CA LEU A 70 -8.56 3.12 -6.13
C LEU A 70 -9.70 3.82 -6.85
N ARG A 71 -9.36 4.88 -7.61
CA ARG A 71 -10.28 5.52 -8.54
C ARG A 71 -10.43 4.70 -9.81
#